data_AF-A0A4P5VGD9-F1
#
_entry.id   AF-A0A4P5VGD9-F1
#
_cell.length_a   1.000
_cell.length_b   1.000
_cell.length_c   1.000
_cell.angle_alpha   90.00
_cell.angle_beta   90.00
_cell.angle_gamma   90.00
#
_symmetry.space_group_name_H-M   'P 1'
#
loop_
_entity.id
_entity.type
_entity.pdbx_description
1 polymer ?
#
loop_
_entity_poly.entity_id
_entity_poly.type
_entity_poly.pdbx_seq_one_letter_code
_entity_poly.pdbx_strand_id
1 'polypeptide(L)'
;MAAVTQAVAVEPDPQLQRRLQQDTILIGGKTIYLNPFLYWRRFDANTDRWLREPGQLPEEQIAANRLRFYPELDWDSLEPADRAIHDGAVEMFVKSLELISTFNPELTPGQLLEVERKMAVTKKRPFERWVERALQRRQKLSLRERRRFDRDRFLRGWGEWLALDTTRQALLPLSLAPGSTGWWLGSQNFCRKILVAPAVQQPSP
;
A
#
# COMPACT_ATOMS: atom_id res chain seq x y z
N MET A 1 25.27 -30.78 35.38
CA MET A 1 24.10 -31.04 34.52
C MET A 1 23.99 -29.88 33.54
N ALA A 2 24.36 -30.08 32.27
CA ALA A 2 24.29 -29.04 31.24
C ALA A 2 22.96 -29.19 30.49
N ALA A 3 22.12 -28.16 30.53
CA ALA A 3 20.86 -28.11 29.80
C ALA A 3 21.17 -27.87 28.32
N VAL A 4 20.87 -28.87 27.48
CA VAL A 4 20.91 -28.74 26.02
C VAL A 4 19.65 -28.01 25.59
N THR A 5 19.78 -26.73 25.26
CA THR A 5 18.72 -25.94 24.64
C THR A 5 18.50 -26.46 23.22
N GLN A 6 17.47 -27.29 23.03
CA GLN A 6 17.05 -27.71 21.69
C GLN A 6 16.47 -26.49 20.94
N ALA A 7 17.18 -26.04 19.91
CA ALA A 7 16.65 -25.06 18.98
C ALA A 7 15.50 -25.71 18.20
N VAL A 8 14.28 -25.22 18.40
CA VAL A 8 13.11 -25.64 17.63
C VAL A 8 13.31 -25.21 16.18
N ALA A 9 13.60 -26.17 15.30
CA ALA A 9 13.63 -25.95 13.87
C ALA A 9 12.21 -25.65 13.39
N VAL A 10 11.94 -24.40 13.02
CA VAL A 10 10.68 -24.01 12.38
C VAL A 10 10.68 -24.61 10.98
N GLU A 11 9.90 -25.68 10.78
CA GLU A 11 9.70 -26.23 9.43
C GLU A 11 9.11 -25.14 8.51
N PRO A 12 9.68 -24.92 7.32
CA PRO A 12 9.16 -23.92 6.40
C PRO A 12 7.79 -24.37 5.86
N ASP A 13 6.79 -23.49 5.95
CA ASP A 13 5.43 -23.71 5.45
C ASP A 13 5.46 -24.31 4.02
N PRO A 14 4.82 -25.47 3.77
CA PRO A 14 4.85 -26.15 2.48
C PRO A 14 4.29 -25.29 1.34
N GLN A 15 3.38 -24.36 1.61
CA GLN A 15 2.90 -23.43 0.57
C GLN A 15 3.96 -22.41 0.17
N LEU A 16 4.74 -21.93 1.13
CA LEU A 16 5.84 -21.00 0.89
C LEU A 16 6.93 -21.68 0.06
N GLN A 17 7.26 -22.93 0.35
CA GLN A 17 8.21 -23.72 -0.44
C GLN A 17 7.75 -23.86 -1.90
N ARG A 18 6.46 -24.17 -2.14
CA ARG A 18 5.90 -24.27 -3.50
C ARG A 18 5.99 -22.95 -4.26
N ARG A 19 5.72 -21.81 -3.60
CA ARG A 19 5.85 -20.48 -4.22
C ARG A 19 7.29 -20.14 -4.55
N LEU A 20 8.22 -20.46 -3.65
CA LEU A 20 9.65 -20.28 -3.92
C LEU A 20 10.13 -21.15 -5.09
N GLN A 21 9.65 -22.39 -5.19
CA GLN A 21 9.95 -23.27 -6.32
C GLN A 21 9.41 -22.70 -7.65
N GLN A 22 8.20 -22.13 -7.65
CA GLN A 22 7.63 -21.45 -8.83
C GLN A 22 8.42 -20.20 -9.22
N ASP A 23 9.05 -19.55 -8.25
CA ASP A 23 9.81 -18.33 -8.41
C ASP A 23 11.29 -18.59 -8.70
N THR A 24 11.68 -19.84 -8.89
CA THR A 24 13.08 -20.25 -9.07
C THR A 24 13.26 -21.04 -10.36
N ILE A 25 14.37 -20.81 -11.06
CA ILE A 25 14.72 -21.49 -12.30
C ILE A 25 16.19 -21.92 -12.26
N LEU A 26 16.49 -23.09 -12.82
CA LEU A 26 17.85 -23.61 -12.95
C LEU A 26 18.32 -23.41 -14.39
N ILE A 27 19.30 -22.56 -14.60
CA ILE A 27 19.90 -22.28 -15.91
C ILE A 27 21.42 -22.33 -15.78
N GLY A 28 22.08 -23.14 -16.60
CA GLY A 28 23.54 -23.28 -16.57
C GLY A 28 24.09 -23.75 -15.22
N GLY A 29 23.31 -24.54 -14.46
CA GLY A 29 23.68 -24.99 -13.11
C GLY A 29 23.50 -23.94 -12.01
N LYS A 30 22.91 -22.78 -12.32
CA LYS A 30 22.68 -21.68 -11.38
C LYS A 30 21.20 -21.50 -11.09
N THR A 31 20.92 -21.18 -9.83
CA THR A 31 19.57 -20.94 -9.33
C THR A 31 19.25 -19.45 -9.45
N ILE A 32 18.36 -19.10 -10.39
CA ILE A 32 17.91 -17.73 -10.64
C ILE A 32 16.52 -17.54 -10.05
N TYR A 33 16.29 -16.42 -9.38
CA TYR A 33 14.99 -16.07 -8.84
C TYR A 33 14.25 -15.13 -9.81
N LEU A 34 13.05 -15.51 -10.23
CA LEU A 34 12.18 -14.68 -11.07
C LEU A 34 11.48 -13.56 -10.30
N ASN A 35 11.38 -13.72 -8.98
CA ASN A 35 10.79 -12.72 -8.11
C ASN A 35 11.89 -11.78 -7.63
N PRO A 36 11.89 -10.50 -8.05
CA PRO A 36 12.97 -9.57 -7.73
C PRO A 36 13.06 -9.31 -6.21
N PHE A 37 11.96 -9.46 -5.47
CA PHE A 37 11.97 -9.29 -4.01
C PHE A 37 12.71 -10.41 -3.27
N LEU A 38 13.05 -11.53 -3.91
CA LEU A 38 13.88 -12.56 -3.29
C LEU A 38 15.36 -12.17 -3.22
N TYR A 39 15.78 -11.17 -3.99
CA TYR A 39 17.10 -10.55 -3.87
C TYR A 39 17.20 -9.56 -2.70
N TRP A 40 16.13 -9.40 -1.90
CA TRP A 40 16.04 -8.43 -0.79
C TRP A 40 17.27 -8.34 0.09
N ARG A 41 17.76 -9.49 0.58
CA ARG A 41 18.93 -9.52 1.49
C ARG A 41 20.21 -8.97 0.86
N ARG A 42 20.24 -8.86 -0.47
CA ARG A 42 21.37 -8.40 -1.26
C ARG A 42 21.19 -6.96 -1.77
N PHE A 43 20.07 -6.29 -1.43
CA PHE A 43 19.84 -4.89 -1.79
C PHE A 43 20.36 -3.94 -0.72
N ASP A 44 20.83 -2.77 -1.17
CA ASP A 44 20.94 -1.58 -0.35
C ASP A 44 19.58 -0.83 -0.30
N ALA A 45 19.47 0.17 0.58
CA ALA A 45 18.22 0.92 0.75
C ALA A 45 17.75 1.65 -0.53
N ASN A 46 18.69 2.05 -1.39
CA ASN A 46 18.38 2.72 -2.65
C ASN A 46 17.81 1.74 -3.69
N THR A 47 18.41 0.55 -3.84
CA THR A 47 17.92 -0.49 -4.75
C THR A 47 16.56 -1.02 -4.30
N ASP A 48 16.33 -1.12 -2.98
CA ASP A 48 15.02 -1.50 -2.45
C ASP A 48 13.95 -0.46 -2.82
N ARG A 49 14.23 0.83 -2.59
CA ARG A 49 13.32 1.90 -2.99
C ARG A 49 13.09 1.91 -4.49
N TRP A 50 14.14 1.65 -5.27
CA TRP A 50 14.06 1.56 -6.72
C TRP A 50 13.11 0.42 -7.16
N LEU A 51 13.16 -0.73 -6.52
CA LEU A 51 12.25 -1.83 -6.84
C LEU A 51 10.81 -1.58 -6.38
N ARG A 52 10.60 -0.85 -5.27
CA ARG A 52 9.30 -0.73 -4.61
C ARG A 52 8.39 0.38 -5.13
N GLU A 53 8.94 1.40 -5.74
CA GLU A 53 8.18 2.54 -6.24
C GLU A 53 8.04 2.41 -7.77
N PRO A 54 6.81 2.20 -8.29
CA PRO A 54 6.57 2.26 -9.73
C PRO A 54 6.60 3.72 -10.23
N GLY A 55 6.93 3.89 -11.51
CA GLY A 55 7.04 5.18 -12.20
C GLY A 55 8.40 5.85 -12.07
N GLN A 56 9.48 5.07 -11.97
CA GLN A 56 10.85 5.59 -11.90
C GLN A 56 11.62 5.46 -13.21
N LEU A 57 11.28 4.50 -14.06
CA LEU A 57 11.88 4.40 -15.39
C LEU A 57 11.31 5.47 -16.34
N PRO A 58 12.11 5.98 -17.30
CA PRO A 58 11.64 6.90 -18.34
C PRO A 58 10.52 6.28 -19.18
N GLU A 59 9.51 7.09 -19.51
CA GLU A 59 8.36 6.63 -20.32
C GLU A 59 8.79 6.05 -21.68
N GLU A 60 9.83 6.60 -22.30
CA GLU A 60 10.42 6.10 -23.55
C GLU A 60 10.96 4.67 -23.40
N GLN A 61 11.64 4.38 -22.29
CA GLN A 61 12.18 3.05 -22.01
C GLN A 61 11.05 2.03 -21.79
N ILE A 62 9.99 2.44 -21.11
CA ILE A 62 8.79 1.61 -20.91
C ILE A 62 8.12 1.35 -22.25
N ALA A 63 7.87 2.40 -23.03
CA ALA A 63 7.23 2.33 -24.34
C ALA A 63 7.98 1.38 -25.30
N ALA A 64 9.32 1.45 -25.31
CA ALA A 64 10.16 0.56 -26.11
C ALA A 64 10.03 -0.93 -25.75
N ASN A 65 9.63 -1.25 -24.52
CA ASN A 65 9.51 -2.63 -24.03
C ASN A 65 8.05 -3.14 -23.96
N ARG A 66 7.06 -2.31 -24.30
CA ARG A 66 5.63 -2.68 -24.27
C ARG A 66 5.32 -3.95 -25.06
N LEU A 67 5.69 -3.98 -26.34
CA LEU A 67 5.44 -5.12 -27.23
C LEU A 67 6.30 -6.35 -26.91
N ARG A 68 7.41 -6.17 -26.18
CA ARG A 68 8.27 -7.28 -25.74
C ARG A 68 7.57 -8.13 -24.67
N PHE A 69 6.88 -7.48 -23.73
CA PHE A 69 6.20 -8.17 -22.63
C PHE A 69 4.71 -8.36 -22.87
N TYR A 70 4.01 -7.43 -23.51
CA TYR A 70 2.58 -7.52 -23.82
C TYR A 70 2.34 -7.33 -25.33
N PRO A 71 2.77 -8.26 -26.18
CA PRO A 71 2.47 -8.23 -27.62
C PRO A 71 0.98 -8.40 -27.92
N GLU A 72 0.22 -9.00 -27.00
CA GLU A 72 -1.21 -9.28 -27.18
C GLU A 72 -2.13 -8.07 -26.94
N LEU A 73 -1.59 -6.97 -26.42
CA LEU A 73 -2.36 -5.85 -25.90
C LEU A 73 -2.43 -4.71 -26.94
N ASP A 74 -3.64 -4.20 -27.20
CA ASP A 74 -3.81 -2.97 -27.99
C ASP A 74 -3.67 -1.74 -27.09
N TRP A 75 -2.45 -1.21 -27.02
CA TRP A 75 -2.07 -0.14 -26.10
C TRP A 75 -2.84 1.17 -26.29
N ASP A 76 -3.27 1.48 -27.51
CA ASP A 76 -3.95 2.73 -27.82
C ASP A 76 -5.40 2.73 -27.33
N SER A 77 -6.01 1.54 -27.23
CA SER A 77 -7.40 1.34 -26.81
C SER A 77 -7.60 1.26 -25.28
N LEU A 78 -6.52 1.16 -24.49
CA LEU A 78 -6.60 0.93 -23.05
C LEU A 78 -7.08 2.15 -22.27
N GLU A 79 -7.86 1.90 -21.21
CA GLU A 79 -8.16 2.91 -20.20
C GLU A 79 -6.85 3.42 -19.55
N PRO A 80 -6.73 4.72 -19.23
CA PRO A 80 -5.51 5.27 -18.62
C PRO A 80 -5.08 4.56 -17.33
N ALA A 81 -6.03 4.08 -16.53
CA ALA A 81 -5.75 3.35 -15.29
C ALA A 81 -5.09 1.99 -15.56
N ASP A 82 -5.64 1.22 -16.51
CA ASP A 82 -5.11 -0.08 -16.91
C ASP A 82 -3.76 0.05 -17.63
N ARG A 83 -3.63 1.07 -18.49
CA ARG A 83 -2.35 1.40 -19.13
C ARG A 83 -1.26 1.66 -18.08
N ALA A 84 -1.56 2.41 -17.02
CA ALA A 84 -0.60 2.68 -15.94
C ALA A 84 -0.19 1.41 -15.18
N ILE A 85 -1.10 0.44 -15.01
CA ILE A 85 -0.79 -0.85 -14.39
C ILE A 85 0.14 -1.67 -15.30
N HIS A 86 -0.16 -1.75 -16.59
CA HIS A 86 0.66 -2.48 -17.55
C HIS A 86 2.02 -1.83 -17.76
N ASP A 87 2.10 -0.50 -17.85
CA ASP A 87 3.37 0.23 -17.92
C ASP A 87 4.23 -0.01 -16.67
N GLY A 88 3.62 0.05 -15.48
CA GLY A 88 4.33 -0.30 -14.24
C GLY A 88 4.75 -1.77 -14.18
N ALA A 89 3.99 -2.69 -14.80
CA ALA A 89 4.36 -4.10 -14.88
C ALA A 89 5.54 -4.31 -15.84
N VAL A 90 5.57 -3.61 -16.98
CA VAL A 90 6.72 -3.56 -17.90
C VAL A 90 7.95 -3.06 -17.17
N GLU A 91 7.82 -1.98 -16.40
CA GLU A 91 8.91 -1.48 -15.55
C GLU A 91 9.40 -2.55 -14.57
N MET A 92 8.51 -3.28 -13.91
CA MET A 92 8.90 -4.38 -13.01
C MET A 92 9.66 -5.50 -13.74
N PHE A 93 9.29 -5.82 -14.98
CA PHE A 93 10.04 -6.79 -15.78
C PHE A 93 11.46 -6.30 -16.09
N VAL A 94 11.59 -5.06 -16.56
CA VAL A 94 12.89 -4.45 -16.89
C VAL A 94 13.78 -4.42 -15.64
N LYS A 95 13.25 -3.91 -14.52
CA LYS A 95 13.95 -3.89 -13.23
C LYS A 95 14.38 -5.28 -12.79
N SER A 96 13.51 -6.28 -12.94
CA SER A 96 13.83 -7.66 -12.58
C SER A 96 14.97 -8.23 -13.43
N LEU A 97 14.97 -7.97 -14.74
CA LEU A 97 16.06 -8.41 -15.61
C LEU A 97 17.39 -7.74 -15.26
N GLU A 98 17.38 -6.43 -15.01
CA GLU A 98 18.58 -5.68 -14.60
C GLU A 98 19.17 -6.23 -13.30
N LEU A 99 18.33 -6.58 -12.32
CA LEU A 99 18.77 -7.21 -11.09
C LEU A 99 19.34 -8.61 -11.33
N ILE A 100 18.67 -9.43 -12.13
CA ILE A 100 19.14 -10.77 -12.45
C ILE A 100 20.50 -10.71 -13.15
N SER A 101 20.68 -9.80 -14.13
CA SER A 101 21.97 -9.61 -14.79
C SER A 101 23.06 -9.10 -13.84
N THR A 102 22.70 -8.23 -12.89
CA THR A 102 23.65 -7.69 -11.91
C THR A 102 24.13 -8.76 -10.93
N PHE A 103 23.23 -9.64 -10.46
CA PHE A 103 23.58 -10.69 -9.50
C PHE A 103 24.13 -11.98 -10.14
N ASN A 104 24.02 -12.13 -11.46
CA ASN A 104 24.51 -13.29 -12.20
C ASN A 104 25.24 -12.81 -13.48
N PRO A 105 26.35 -12.07 -13.35
CA PRO A 105 27.08 -11.47 -14.48
C PRO A 105 27.62 -12.50 -15.49
N GLU A 106 27.78 -13.75 -15.06
CA GLU A 106 28.14 -14.90 -15.88
C GLU A 106 27.09 -15.37 -16.91
N LEU A 107 25.85 -14.90 -16.82
CA LEU A 107 24.77 -15.44 -17.64
C LEU A 107 24.98 -15.02 -19.09
N THR A 108 24.94 -16.00 -19.98
CA THR A 108 25.03 -15.68 -21.40
C THR A 108 23.76 -14.96 -21.87
N PRO A 109 23.82 -14.13 -22.93
CA PRO A 109 22.63 -13.47 -23.46
C PRO A 109 21.48 -14.43 -23.82
N GLY A 110 21.82 -15.64 -24.30
CA GLY A 110 20.84 -16.70 -24.57
C GLY A 110 20.14 -17.21 -23.30
N GLN A 111 20.88 -17.38 -22.21
CA GLN A 111 20.32 -17.74 -20.91
C GLN A 111 19.44 -16.62 -20.35
N LEU A 112 19.82 -15.35 -20.53
CA LEU A 112 19.00 -14.22 -20.10
C LEU A 112 17.66 -14.14 -20.86
N LEU A 113 17.66 -14.44 -22.17
CA LEU A 113 16.43 -14.54 -22.96
C LEU A 113 15.52 -15.68 -22.47
N GLU A 114 16.08 -16.79 -22.01
CA GLU A 114 15.30 -17.88 -21.40
C GLU A 114 14.65 -17.45 -20.09
N VAL A 115 15.41 -16.75 -19.22
CA VAL A 115 14.89 -16.13 -17.99
C VAL A 115 13.73 -15.21 -18.32
N GLU A 116 13.93 -14.31 -19.28
CA GLU A 116 12.92 -13.33 -19.71
C GLU A 116 11.64 -14.01 -20.18
N ARG A 117 11.73 -14.99 -21.10
CA ARG A 117 10.55 -15.71 -21.61
C ARG A 117 9.80 -16.39 -20.48
N LYS A 118 10.51 -17.06 -19.59
CA LYS A 118 9.90 -17.74 -18.44
C LYS A 118 9.27 -16.75 -17.47
N MET A 119 9.90 -15.60 -17.26
CA MET A 119 9.37 -14.52 -16.44
C MET A 119 8.12 -13.91 -17.06
N ALA A 120 8.11 -13.61 -18.36
CA ALA A 120 6.96 -13.05 -19.07
C ALA A 120 5.72 -13.96 -18.96
N VAL A 121 5.90 -15.28 -18.99
CA VAL A 121 4.78 -16.23 -18.83
C VAL A 121 4.29 -16.33 -17.38
N THR A 122 5.21 -16.41 -16.41
CA THR A 122 4.87 -16.74 -15.02
C THR A 122 4.56 -15.51 -14.15
N LYS A 123 5.17 -14.35 -14.46
CA LYS A 123 5.16 -13.16 -13.60
C LYS A 123 4.27 -12.00 -14.06
N LYS A 124 3.67 -12.07 -15.25
CA LYS A 124 2.71 -11.05 -15.76
C LYS A 124 1.66 -10.65 -14.71
N ARG A 125 0.75 -11.56 -14.37
CA ARG A 125 -0.34 -11.30 -13.42
C ARG A 125 0.14 -10.95 -12.00
N PRO A 126 1.19 -11.59 -11.46
CA PRO A 126 1.77 -11.16 -10.19
C PRO A 126 2.29 -9.72 -10.19
N PHE A 127 2.97 -9.29 -11.25
CA PHE A 127 3.49 -7.93 -11.36
C PHE A 127 2.38 -6.91 -11.52
N GLU A 128 1.39 -7.14 -12.38
CA GLU A 128 0.20 -6.30 -12.50
C GLU A 128 -0.48 -6.08 -11.13
N ARG A 129 -0.78 -7.18 -10.41
CA ARG A 129 -1.41 -7.11 -9.08
C ARG A 129 -0.54 -6.39 -8.05
N TRP A 130 0.78 -6.51 -8.15
CA TRP A 130 1.68 -5.80 -7.25
C TRP A 130 1.68 -4.29 -7.56
N VAL A 131 1.76 -3.93 -8.84
CA VAL A 131 1.75 -2.54 -9.32
C VAL A 131 0.43 -1.86 -8.97
N GLU A 132 -0.69 -2.51 -9.24
CA GLU A 132 -2.03 -2.03 -8.88
C GLU A 132 -2.10 -1.68 -7.39
N ARG A 133 -1.65 -2.60 -6.52
CA ARG A 133 -1.62 -2.35 -5.07
C ARG A 133 -0.67 -1.23 -4.68
N ALA A 134 0.48 -1.10 -5.35
CA ALA A 134 1.45 -0.04 -5.11
C ALA A 134 0.86 1.34 -5.49
N LEU A 135 0.22 1.45 -6.65
CA LEU A 135 -0.46 2.66 -7.11
C LEU A 135 -1.62 3.04 -6.17
N GLN A 136 -2.47 2.08 -5.80
CA GLN A 136 -3.55 2.30 -4.82
C GLN A 136 -3.00 2.77 -3.47
N ARG A 137 -1.87 2.20 -3.01
CA ARG A 137 -1.23 2.62 -1.78
C ARG A 137 -0.74 4.07 -1.88
N ARG A 138 -0.11 4.45 -2.99
CA ARG A 138 0.34 5.83 -3.25
C ARG A 138 -0.82 6.81 -3.25
N GLN A 139 -1.92 6.49 -3.94
CA GLN A 139 -3.13 7.31 -3.94
C GLN A 139 -3.69 7.49 -2.52
N LYS A 140 -3.80 6.42 -1.74
CA LYS A 140 -4.27 6.48 -0.35
C LYS A 140 -3.35 7.33 0.54
N LEU A 141 -2.04 7.26 0.35
CA LEU A 141 -1.08 8.10 1.07
C LEU A 141 -1.27 9.59 0.72
N SER A 142 -1.38 9.91 -0.57
CA SER A 142 -1.60 11.29 -1.02
C SER A 142 -2.92 11.87 -0.47
N LEU A 143 -3.99 11.08 -0.41
CA LEU A 143 -5.27 11.50 0.17
C LEU A 143 -5.17 11.71 1.68
N ARG A 144 -4.43 10.86 2.39
CA ARG A 144 -4.18 11.01 3.82
C ARG A 144 -3.37 12.27 4.12
N GLU A 145 -2.35 12.56 3.32
CA GLU A 145 -1.54 13.77 3.43
C GLU A 145 -2.37 15.03 3.19
N ARG A 146 -3.22 15.04 2.15
CA ARG A 146 -4.16 16.14 1.89
C ARG A 146 -5.11 16.36 3.08
N ARG A 147 -5.75 15.30 3.58
CA ARG A 147 -6.65 15.40 4.75
C ARG A 147 -5.92 15.90 6.01
N ARG A 148 -4.67 15.46 6.22
CA ARG A 148 -3.84 15.94 7.32
C ARG A 148 -3.57 17.44 7.17
N PHE A 149 -3.19 17.86 5.98
CA PHE A 149 -2.92 19.26 5.67
C PHE A 149 -4.16 20.14 5.83
N ASP A 150 -5.32 19.69 5.35
CA ASP A 150 -6.59 20.41 5.49
C ASP A 150 -7.00 20.54 6.96
N ARG A 151 -6.83 19.47 7.75
CA ARG A 151 -7.06 19.50 9.19
C ARG A 151 -6.12 20.49 9.89
N ASP A 152 -4.83 20.45 9.56
CA ASP A 152 -3.84 21.33 10.18
C ASP A 152 -4.11 22.81 9.81
N ARG A 153 -4.54 23.08 8.57
CA ARG A 153 -4.99 24.41 8.14
C ARG A 153 -6.26 24.85 8.87
N PHE A 154 -7.24 23.96 8.98
CA PHE A 154 -8.50 24.25 9.68
C PHE A 154 -8.25 24.59 11.15
N LEU A 155 -7.43 23.79 11.85
CA LEU A 155 -7.08 24.04 13.24
C LEU A 155 -6.34 25.37 13.44
N ARG A 156 -5.42 25.71 12.52
CA ARG A 156 -4.74 27.02 12.55
C ARG A 156 -5.71 28.16 12.32
N GLY A 157 -6.57 28.08 11.30
CA GLY A 157 -7.59 29.09 11.04
C GLY A 157 -8.60 29.25 12.19
N TRP A 158 -8.98 28.16 12.85
CA TRP A 158 -9.79 28.22 14.07
C TRP A 158 -9.04 28.87 15.24
N GLY A 159 -7.76 28.55 15.41
CA GLY A 159 -6.92 29.20 16.42
C GLY A 159 -6.78 30.70 16.17
N GLU A 160 -6.56 31.10 14.92
CA GLU A 160 -6.51 32.51 14.49
C GLU A 160 -7.85 33.21 14.72
N TRP A 161 -8.97 32.54 14.39
CA TRP A 161 -10.32 33.08 14.62
C TRP A 161 -10.61 33.26 16.11
N LEU A 162 -10.25 32.31 16.98
CA LEU A 162 -10.38 32.42 18.44
C LEU A 162 -9.43 33.46 19.03
N ALA A 163 -8.30 33.73 18.38
CA ALA A 163 -7.32 34.71 18.82
C ALA A 163 -7.73 36.15 18.50
N LEU A 164 -8.61 36.37 17.52
CA LEU A 164 -9.15 37.70 17.20
C LEU A 164 -9.91 38.27 18.39
N ASP A 165 -9.57 39.51 18.76
CA ASP A 165 -10.19 40.21 19.88
C ASP A 165 -11.69 40.43 19.68
N THR A 166 -12.14 40.63 18.44
CA THR A 166 -13.55 40.74 18.07
C THR A 166 -14.33 39.45 18.38
N THR A 167 -13.74 38.29 18.09
CA THR A 167 -14.32 36.98 18.41
C THR A 167 -14.38 36.75 19.92
N ARG A 168 -13.32 37.15 20.65
CA ARG A 168 -13.30 37.07 22.11
C ARG A 168 -14.39 37.95 22.72
N GLN A 169 -14.52 39.19 22.26
CA GLN A 169 -15.57 40.12 22.70
C GLN A 169 -16.98 39.60 22.41
N ALA A 170 -17.19 38.94 21.27
CA ALA A 170 -18.47 38.32 20.92
C ALA A 170 -18.79 37.05 21.74
N LEU A 171 -17.77 36.29 22.18
CA LEU A 171 -17.92 35.06 22.98
C LEU A 171 -18.02 35.32 24.49
N LEU A 172 -17.54 36.46 24.99
CA LEU A 172 -17.62 36.87 26.40
C LEU A 172 -19.03 36.70 27.02
N PRO A 173 -20.13 37.20 26.41
CA PRO A 173 -21.48 37.06 27.00
C PRO A 173 -21.95 35.60 27.08
N LEU A 174 -21.47 34.70 26.21
CA LEU A 174 -21.80 33.27 26.26
C LEU A 174 -21.05 32.54 27.39
N SER A 175 -19.81 32.97 27.69
CA SER A 175 -18.97 32.36 28.74
C SER A 175 -19.41 32.72 30.16
N LEU A 176 -20.07 33.87 30.32
CA LEU A 176 -20.54 34.43 31.59
C LEU A 176 -21.99 34.06 31.94
N ALA A 177 -22.65 33.20 31.16
CA ALA A 177 -23.99 32.70 31.48
C ALA A 177 -23.88 31.48 32.42
N PRO A 178 -24.00 31.63 33.76
CA PRO A 178 -24.06 30.49 34.65
C PRO A 178 -25.30 29.65 34.30
N GLY A 179 -25.10 28.36 34.07
CA GLY A 179 -26.19 27.40 33.91
C GLY A 179 -26.42 26.90 32.49
N SER A 180 -25.83 27.47 31.44
CA SER A 180 -26.06 26.99 30.06
C SER A 180 -25.48 25.58 29.80
N THR A 181 -24.24 25.33 30.23
CA THR A 181 -23.61 23.99 30.19
C THR A 181 -24.28 23.00 31.14
N GLY A 182 -24.74 23.48 32.31
CA GLY A 182 -25.48 22.69 33.30
C GLY A 182 -26.90 22.29 32.83
N TRP A 183 -27.61 23.19 32.15
CA TRP A 183 -28.92 22.92 31.53
C TRP A 183 -28.81 21.96 30.35
N TRP A 184 -27.76 22.09 29.53
CA TRP A 184 -27.57 21.20 28.38
C TRP A 184 -27.23 19.77 28.80
N LEU A 185 -26.32 19.58 29.75
CA LEU A 185 -26.02 18.26 30.33
C LEU A 185 -27.18 17.71 31.18
N GLY A 186 -27.93 18.57 31.87
CA GLY A 186 -29.11 18.19 32.67
C GLY A 186 -30.31 17.76 31.81
N SER A 187 -30.58 18.45 30.70
CA SER A 187 -31.71 18.18 29.80
C SER A 187 -31.55 16.85 29.06
N GLN A 188 -30.34 16.46 28.64
CA GLN A 188 -30.10 15.15 28.03
C GLN A 188 -30.38 13.98 28.99
N ASN A 189 -30.02 14.13 30.27
CA ASN A 189 -30.28 13.12 31.30
C ASN A 189 -31.77 13.04 31.68
N PHE A 190 -32.50 14.16 31.60
CA PHE A 190 -33.94 14.22 31.89
C PHE A 190 -34.78 13.55 30.80
N CYS A 191 -34.54 13.85 29.52
CA CYS A 191 -35.26 13.24 28.41
C CYS A 191 -35.04 11.71 28.32
N ARG A 192 -33.86 11.21 28.71
CA ARG A 192 -33.55 9.77 28.72
C ARG A 192 -34.38 8.98 29.74
N LYS A 193 -34.80 9.60 30.86
CA LYS A 193 -35.63 8.93 31.88
C LYS A 193 -37.11 8.87 31.50
N ILE A 194 -37.60 9.83 30.71
CA ILE A 194 -39.01 9.91 30.30
C ILE A 194 -39.34 8.91 29.17
N LEU A 195 -38.37 8.58 28.31
CA LEU A 195 -38.59 7.64 27.19
C LEU A 195 -38.50 6.15 27.58
N VAL A 196 -38.09 5.81 28.81
CA VAL A 196 -37.81 4.41 29.23
C VAL A 196 -38.87 3.82 30.17
N ALA A 197 -39.99 4.50 30.41
CA ALA A 197 -41.07 3.96 31.26
C ALA A 197 -42.33 3.57 30.47
N PRO A 198 -42.48 2.32 30.00
CA PRO A 198 -43.80 1.75 29.75
C PRO A 198 -44.27 1.02 31.02
N ALA A 199 -45.04 1.70 31.88
CA ALA A 199 -45.80 1.04 32.93
C ALA A 199 -47.10 0.47 32.32
N VAL A 200 -47.02 -0.70 31.69
CA VAL A 200 -48.19 -1.54 31.44
C VAL A 200 -48.46 -2.33 32.71
N GLN A 201 -49.44 -1.91 33.50
CA GLN A 201 -50.01 -2.74 34.58
C GLN A 201 -51.26 -3.43 34.06
N GLN A 202 -51.23 -4.76 34.00
CA GLN A 202 -52.40 -5.60 33.74
C GLN A 202 -53.28 -5.69 35.00
N PRO A 203 -54.62 -5.77 34.86
CA PRO A 203 -55.54 -5.82 36.00
C PRO A 203 -55.56 -7.21 36.66
N SER A 204 -55.68 -7.18 37.99
CA SER A 204 -55.77 -8.30 38.92
C SER A 204 -57.09 -9.09 38.80
N PRO A 205 -57.10 -10.39 39.16
CA PRO A 205 -58.33 -11.19 39.27
C PRO A 205 -59.17 -10.85 40.51
#